data_AF-A0A1B9ABH5-F1
#
_entry.id   AF-A0A1B9ABH5-F1
#
_cell.length_a   1.000
_cell.length_b   1.000
_cell.length_c   1.000
_cell.angle_alpha   90.00
_cell.angle_beta   90.00
_cell.angle_gamma   90.00
#
_symmetry.space_group_name_H-M   'P 1'
#
loop_
_entity.id
_entity.type
_entity.pdbx_description
1 polymer ?
#
loop_
_entity_poly.entity_id
_entity_poly.type
_entity_poly.pdbx_seq_one_letter_code
_entity_poly.pdbx_strand_id
1 'polypeptide(L)'
;MKKMSLLLIMACVLSFTSIGISNTVVHAAENGDNQTKQTRPTLTEQQKAELAAMHKEVMEKEKAIVEKYVEFGVMSKQNADMLKNHMDKRFERIQANGYIPPHPFGGTHPGKPPHENSPGTESNE
;
A
#
# COMPACT_ATOMS: atom_id res chain seq x y z
N MET A 1 24.21 38.21 -26.46
CA MET A 1 24.70 37.38 -25.33
C MET A 1 23.54 36.61 -24.70
N LYS A 2 22.93 35.66 -25.43
CA LYS A 2 21.76 34.88 -24.98
C LYS A 2 21.87 33.39 -25.37
N LYS A 3 23.06 32.95 -25.76
CA LYS A 3 23.34 31.57 -26.22
C LYS A 3 24.57 30.98 -25.52
N MET A 4 24.87 31.46 -24.32
CA MET A 4 26.06 31.05 -23.55
C MET A 4 25.72 30.64 -22.11
N SER A 5 24.46 30.33 -21.84
CA SER A 5 24.01 29.71 -20.58
C SER A 5 23.53 28.26 -20.76
N LEU A 6 23.61 27.71 -21.97
CA LEU A 6 23.14 26.35 -22.28
C LEU A 6 24.27 25.29 -22.18
N LEU A 7 25.43 25.64 -21.63
CA LEU A 7 26.59 24.73 -21.49
C LEU A 7 26.99 24.44 -20.03
N LEU A 8 26.17 24.85 -19.04
CA LEU A 8 26.44 24.57 -17.62
C LEU A 8 25.55 23.47 -17.02
N ILE A 9 24.56 22.95 -17.77
CA ILE A 9 23.63 21.92 -17.27
C ILE A 9 24.10 20.49 -17.63
N MET A 10 25.07 20.35 -18.55
CA MET A 10 25.62 19.07 -18.98
C MET A 10 26.90 18.68 -18.21
N ALA A 11 26.93 18.89 -16.90
CA ALA A 11 28.07 18.47 -16.06
C ALA A 11 27.68 17.87 -14.70
N CYS A 12 26.38 17.76 -14.37
CA CYS A 12 25.92 17.20 -13.09
C CYS A 12 25.35 15.77 -13.19
N VAL A 13 25.40 15.11 -14.35
CA VAL A 13 24.78 13.79 -14.59
C VAL A 13 25.82 12.65 -14.68
N LEU A 14 26.94 12.74 -13.96
CA LEU A 14 27.99 11.71 -13.96
C LEU A 14 28.53 11.38 -12.56
N SER A 15 27.66 11.39 -11.53
CA SER A 15 28.07 11.06 -10.16
C SER A 15 27.05 10.16 -9.45
N PHE A 16 26.61 9.10 -10.13
CA PHE A 16 26.10 7.90 -9.44
C PHE A 16 27.09 6.77 -9.69
N THR A 17 28.22 6.85 -9.00
CA THR A 17 29.16 5.75 -8.82
C THR A 17 28.45 4.61 -8.10
N SER A 18 28.41 3.47 -8.75
CA SER A 18 27.95 2.17 -8.24
C SER A 18 28.68 1.79 -6.95
N ILE A 19 28.00 1.90 -5.82
CA ILE A 19 28.48 1.43 -4.51
C ILE A 19 28.01 -0.01 -4.31
N GLY A 20 28.98 -0.93 -4.40
CA GLY A 20 29.20 -2.01 -3.44
C GLY A 20 28.15 -3.12 -3.33
N ILE A 21 28.34 -4.19 -4.11
CA ILE A 21 27.84 -5.51 -3.73
C ILE A 21 28.67 -5.96 -2.53
N SER A 22 28.07 -5.94 -1.34
CA SER A 22 28.62 -6.60 -0.15
C SER A 22 27.44 -7.11 0.65
N ASN A 23 27.09 -8.38 0.47
CA ASN A 23 26.36 -9.14 1.48
C ASN A 23 27.06 -10.50 1.60
N THR A 24 27.90 -10.58 2.61
CA THR A 24 28.49 -11.79 3.14
C THR A 24 27.48 -12.52 4.04
N VAL A 25 27.68 -13.85 4.10
CA VAL A 25 27.12 -14.83 5.06
C VAL A 25 25.64 -15.18 4.89
N VAL A 26 25.43 -16.29 4.17
CA VAL A 26 24.33 -17.23 4.41
C VAL A 26 24.44 -17.70 5.86
N HIS A 27 23.51 -17.26 6.71
CA HIS A 27 23.33 -17.88 8.03
C HIS A 27 22.22 -18.91 7.92
N ALA A 28 22.60 -20.15 8.16
CA ALA A 28 21.73 -21.32 8.18
C ALA A 28 20.66 -21.19 9.28
N ALA A 29 19.49 -21.73 8.98
CA ALA A 29 18.32 -21.72 9.84
C ALA A 29 18.59 -22.34 11.21
N GLU A 30 18.31 -21.60 12.27
CA GLU A 30 18.04 -22.15 13.59
C GLU A 30 16.54 -22.02 13.86
N ASN A 31 15.87 -23.17 13.93
CA ASN A 31 14.48 -23.30 14.31
C ASN A 31 14.33 -22.95 15.79
N GLY A 32 14.14 -21.67 16.09
CA GLY A 32 13.75 -21.17 17.40
C GLY A 32 12.40 -20.50 17.29
N ASP A 33 11.42 -20.99 18.04
CA ASP A 33 10.11 -20.42 18.26
C ASP A 33 10.25 -19.04 18.93
N ASN A 34 10.66 -18.04 18.15
CA ASN A 34 10.74 -16.65 18.53
C ASN A 34 9.49 -15.99 17.95
N GLN A 35 8.38 -16.06 18.68
CA GLN A 35 7.36 -15.04 18.58
C GLN A 35 8.00 -13.72 18.98
N THR A 36 8.66 -13.08 18.02
CA THR A 36 9.14 -11.72 18.14
C THR A 36 7.92 -10.90 18.52
N LYS A 37 7.92 -10.42 19.76
CA LYS A 37 6.94 -9.46 20.27
C LYS A 37 7.17 -8.20 19.45
N GLN A 38 6.59 -8.14 18.25
CA GLN A 38 6.82 -7.06 17.30
C GLN A 38 6.26 -5.80 17.92
N THR A 39 7.15 -4.96 18.43
CA THR A 39 6.81 -3.63 18.92
C THR A 39 6.19 -2.86 17.77
N ARG A 40 4.92 -2.46 17.94
CA ARG A 40 4.20 -1.69 16.92
C ARG A 40 4.99 -0.41 16.64
N PRO A 41 5.37 -0.13 15.38
CA PRO A 41 6.14 1.07 15.05
C PRO A 41 5.32 2.32 15.40
N THR A 42 5.98 3.40 15.79
CA THR A 42 5.34 4.72 16.01
C THR A 42 5.75 5.66 14.90
N LEU A 43 4.79 6.36 14.30
CA LEU A 43 5.02 7.33 13.22
C LEU A 43 5.19 8.75 13.77
N THR A 44 6.02 9.55 13.12
CA THR A 44 6.12 10.99 13.37
C THR A 44 4.89 11.73 12.83
N GLU A 45 4.66 12.96 13.30
CA GLU A 45 3.53 13.77 12.82
C GLU A 45 3.64 14.10 11.32
N GLN A 46 4.85 14.31 10.80
CA GLN A 46 5.06 14.51 9.37
C GLN A 46 4.67 13.26 8.56
N GLN A 47 5.08 12.07 9.01
CA GLN A 47 4.73 10.80 8.36
C GLN A 47 3.21 10.55 8.37
N LYS A 48 2.55 10.86 9.50
CA LYS A 48 1.09 10.78 9.59
C LYS A 48 0.41 11.76 8.63
N ALA A 49 0.91 13.00 8.50
CA ALA A 49 0.35 13.98 7.59
C ALA A 49 0.49 13.54 6.12
N GLU A 50 1.64 12.98 5.74
CA GLU A 50 1.86 12.40 4.40
C GLU A 50 0.87 11.27 4.11
N LEU A 51 0.71 10.32 5.05
CA LEU A 51 -0.25 9.23 4.93
C LEU A 51 -1.70 9.72 4.90
N ALA A 52 -2.04 10.73 5.71
CA ALA A 52 -3.37 11.33 5.74
C ALA A 52 -3.77 11.89 4.37
N ALA A 53 -2.85 12.63 3.72
CA ALA A 53 -3.06 13.20 2.40
C ALA A 53 -3.27 12.09 1.36
N MET A 54 -2.40 11.08 1.34
CA MET A 54 -2.52 9.95 0.39
C MET A 54 -3.82 9.16 0.58
N HIS A 55 -4.19 8.84 1.82
CA HIS A 55 -5.44 8.12 2.08
C HIS A 55 -6.68 8.93 1.70
N LYS A 56 -6.65 10.26 1.87
CA LYS A 56 -7.74 11.13 1.42
C LYS A 56 -7.88 11.11 -0.10
N GLU A 57 -6.77 11.24 -0.82
CA GLU A 57 -6.78 11.17 -2.30
C GLU A 57 -7.30 9.83 -2.81
N VAL A 58 -6.85 8.71 -2.21
CA VAL A 58 -7.34 7.36 -2.56
C VAL A 58 -8.85 7.25 -2.30
N MET A 59 -9.33 7.73 -1.16
CA MET A 59 -10.76 7.70 -0.84
C MET A 59 -11.58 8.49 -1.86
N GLU A 60 -11.15 9.70 -2.22
CA GLU A 60 -11.84 10.53 -3.21
C GLU A 60 -11.88 9.84 -4.59
N LYS A 61 -10.76 9.25 -5.02
CA LYS A 61 -10.70 8.49 -6.29
C LYS A 61 -11.60 7.26 -6.26
N GLU A 62 -11.58 6.48 -5.19
CA GLU A 62 -12.46 5.32 -5.05
C GLU A 62 -13.94 5.74 -5.09
N LYS A 63 -14.33 6.87 -4.47
CA LYS A 63 -15.71 7.38 -4.52
C LYS A 63 -16.11 7.77 -5.95
N ALA A 64 -15.22 8.43 -6.68
CA ALA A 64 -15.45 8.77 -8.08
C ALA A 64 -15.63 7.52 -8.98
N ILE A 65 -14.86 6.45 -8.71
CA ILE A 65 -15.04 5.16 -9.41
C ILE A 65 -16.43 4.58 -9.12
N VAL A 66 -16.89 4.63 -7.87
CA VAL A 66 -18.24 4.17 -7.49
C VAL A 66 -19.33 4.96 -8.22
N GLU A 67 -19.16 6.27 -8.32
CA GLU A 67 -20.09 7.12 -9.10
C GLU A 67 -20.11 6.73 -10.58
N LYS A 68 -18.95 6.43 -11.17
CA LYS A 68 -18.88 5.92 -12.55
C LYS A 68 -19.57 4.57 -12.72
N TYR A 69 -19.51 3.67 -11.74
CA TYR A 69 -20.29 2.43 -11.80
C TYR A 69 -21.80 2.66 -11.75
N VAL A 70 -22.26 3.69 -11.05
CA VAL A 70 -23.68 4.09 -11.10
C VAL A 70 -24.04 4.66 -12.48
N GLU A 71 -23.20 5.54 -13.01
CA GLU A 71 -23.38 6.14 -14.34
C GLU A 71 -23.44 5.07 -15.45
N PHE A 72 -22.59 4.04 -15.36
CA PHE A 72 -22.56 2.95 -16.33
C PHE A 72 -23.65 1.88 -16.08
N GLY A 73 -24.49 2.04 -15.06
CA GLY A 73 -25.55 1.09 -14.71
C GLY A 73 -25.06 -0.22 -14.12
N VAL A 74 -23.77 -0.33 -13.77
CA VAL A 74 -23.17 -1.52 -13.13
C VAL A 74 -23.59 -1.62 -11.67
N MET A 75 -23.87 -0.49 -11.01
CA MET A 75 -24.24 -0.42 -9.60
C MET A 75 -25.49 0.44 -9.38
N SER A 76 -26.37 0.00 -8.49
CA SER A 76 -27.51 0.83 -8.06
C SER A 76 -27.04 1.99 -7.17
N LYS A 77 -27.77 3.11 -7.20
CA LYS A 77 -27.49 4.27 -6.34
C LYS A 77 -27.47 3.90 -4.84
N GLN A 78 -28.40 3.04 -4.41
CA GLN A 78 -28.45 2.55 -3.03
C GLN A 78 -27.18 1.80 -2.62
N ASN A 79 -26.70 0.89 -3.48
CA ASN A 79 -25.47 0.15 -3.21
C ASN A 79 -24.24 1.06 -3.19
N ALA A 80 -24.20 2.06 -4.09
CA ALA A 80 -23.16 3.07 -4.11
C ALA A 80 -23.14 3.91 -2.83
N ASP A 81 -24.29 4.35 -2.34
CA ASP A 81 -24.39 5.12 -1.09
C ASP A 81 -23.95 4.29 0.13
N MET A 82 -24.35 3.01 0.18
CA MET A 82 -23.88 2.08 1.20
C MET A 82 -22.35 1.92 1.15
N LEU A 83 -21.78 1.69 -0.04
CA LEU A 83 -20.34 1.52 -0.22
C LEU A 83 -19.56 2.78 0.18
N LYS A 84 -20.01 3.97 -0.22
CA LYS A 84 -19.40 5.25 0.21
C LYS A 84 -19.37 5.40 1.74
N ASN A 85 -20.45 5.03 2.43
CA ASN A 85 -20.50 5.03 3.89
C ASN A 85 -19.50 4.03 4.52
N HIS A 86 -19.31 2.85 3.91
CA HIS A 86 -18.28 1.90 4.35
C HIS A 86 -16.86 2.46 4.17
N MET A 87 -16.62 3.20 3.09
CA MET A 87 -15.34 3.85 2.83
C MET A 87 -15.04 4.96 3.85
N ASP A 88 -16.04 5.76 4.23
CA ASP A 88 -15.92 6.78 5.27
C ASP A 88 -15.54 6.15 6.61
N LYS A 89 -16.28 5.12 7.03
CA LYS A 89 -15.94 4.36 8.25
C LYS A 89 -14.56 3.72 8.20
N ARG A 90 -14.11 3.28 7.01
CA ARG A 90 -12.77 2.72 6.83
C ARG A 90 -11.72 3.80 7.03
N PHE A 91 -11.92 5.00 6.49
CA PHE A 91 -11.02 6.13 6.66
C PHE A 91 -10.92 6.58 8.12
N GLU A 92 -12.04 6.66 8.84
CA GLU A 92 -12.06 6.95 10.29
C GLU A 92 -11.23 5.94 11.08
N ARG A 93 -11.35 4.63 10.79
CA ARG A 93 -10.54 3.60 11.47
C ARG A 93 -9.04 3.73 11.18
N ILE A 94 -8.69 4.09 9.95
CA ILE A 94 -7.29 4.33 9.56
C ILE A 94 -6.72 5.55 10.32
N GLN A 95 -7.50 6.63 10.46
CA GLN A 95 -7.07 7.78 11.25
C GLN A 95 -6.90 7.42 12.73
N ALA A 96 -7.90 6.77 13.31
CA ALA A 96 -7.91 6.40 14.73
C ALA A 96 -6.76 5.43 15.10
N ASN A 97 -6.30 4.59 14.16
CA ASN A 97 -5.21 3.65 14.39
C ASN A 97 -3.81 4.25 14.17
N GLY A 98 -3.74 5.54 13.79
CA GLY A 98 -2.51 6.26 13.50
C GLY A 98 -1.85 5.83 12.18
N TYR A 99 -2.64 5.42 11.19
CA TYR A 99 -2.18 4.93 9.87
C TYR A 99 -1.31 3.67 9.92
N ILE A 100 -1.42 2.89 11.00
CA ILE A 100 -0.69 1.63 11.17
C ILE A 100 -1.69 0.47 11.12
N PRO A 101 -1.55 -0.47 10.17
CA PRO A 101 -2.44 -1.63 10.09
C PRO A 101 -2.48 -2.44 11.39
N PRO A 102 -3.63 -3.08 11.70
CA PRO A 102 -3.76 -3.92 12.89
C PRO A 102 -2.93 -5.21 12.82
N HIS A 103 -2.59 -5.67 11.61
CA HIS A 103 -1.78 -6.86 11.38
C HIS A 103 -0.60 -6.54 10.43
N PRO A 104 0.54 -7.22 10.59
CA PRO A 104 1.65 -7.10 9.66
C PRO A 104 1.21 -7.43 8.22
N PHE A 105 1.80 -6.72 7.26
CA PHE A 105 1.60 -7.03 5.84
C PHE A 105 2.13 -8.44 5.55
N GLY A 106 1.25 -9.34 5.09
CA GLY A 106 1.62 -10.72 4.74
C GLY A 106 1.59 -11.73 5.90
N GLY A 107 1.15 -11.34 7.09
CA GLY A 107 0.92 -12.31 8.17
C GLY A 107 -0.33 -13.17 7.91
N THR A 108 -0.20 -14.49 8.05
CA THR A 108 -1.33 -15.43 8.00
C THR A 108 -2.31 -15.06 9.12
N HIS A 109 -3.60 -14.93 8.80
CA HIS A 109 -4.61 -14.76 9.84
C HIS A 109 -4.59 -15.99 10.77
N PRO A 110 -4.38 -15.82 12.09
CA PRO A 110 -4.34 -16.95 13.00
C PRO A 110 -5.70 -17.66 12.96
N GLY A 111 -5.69 -18.94 12.55
CA GLY A 111 -6.89 -19.78 12.48
C GLY A 111 -7.57 -19.89 11.12
N LYS A 112 -7.09 -19.22 10.06
CA LYS A 112 -7.55 -19.51 8.69
C LYS A 112 -6.60 -20.54 8.06
N PRO A 113 -7.06 -21.75 7.70
CA PRO A 113 -6.22 -22.67 6.96
C PRO A 113 -5.76 -21.99 5.66
N PRO A 114 -4.55 -22.30 5.16
CA PRO A 114 -4.15 -21.89 3.82
C PRO A 114 -5.29 -22.24 2.85
N HIS A 115 -5.56 -21.37 1.88
CA HIS A 115 -6.47 -21.72 0.80
C HIS A 115 -5.84 -22.91 0.07
N GLU A 116 -6.24 -24.13 0.44
CA GLU A 116 -5.93 -25.33 -0.32
C GLU A 116 -6.51 -25.10 -1.71
N ASN A 117 -5.67 -25.32 -2.72
CA ASN A 117 -5.95 -24.99 -4.11
C ASN A 117 -7.38 -25.41 -4.48
N SER A 118 -8.28 -24.45 -4.64
CA SER A 118 -9.61 -24.72 -5.18
C SER A 118 -9.37 -25.27 -6.59
N PRO A 119 -9.73 -26.53 -6.89
CA PRO A 119 -9.53 -27.07 -8.23
C PRO A 119 -10.26 -26.14 -9.20
N GLY A 120 -9.55 -25.77 -10.26
CA GLY A 120 -10.05 -24.88 -11.28
C GLY A 120 -11.44 -25.33 -11.70
N THR A 121 -12.37 -24.37 -11.74
CA THR A 121 -13.56 -24.51 -12.57
C THR A 121 -13.10 -24.52 -14.02
N GLU A 122 -12.53 -25.64 -14.48
CA GLU A 122 -12.71 -26.09 -15.86
C GLU A 122 -14.16 -26.54 -15.97
N SER A 123 -15.04 -25.56 -16.20
CA SER A 123 -16.36 -25.83 -16.74
C SER A 123 -16.28 -25.63 -18.25
N ASN A 124 -16.05 -26.75 -18.94
CA ASN A 124 -16.54 -27.14 -20.26
C ASN A 124 -17.03 -26.04 -21.21
N GLU A 125 -16.34 -25.92 -22.35
CA GLU A 125 -16.96 -25.82 -23.69
C GLU A 125 -16.38 -26.92 -24.59
#